data_AF-A0A075ULU3-F1
#
_entry.id   AF-A0A075ULU3-F1
#
_cell.length_a   1.000
_cell.length_b   1.000
_cell.length_c   1.000
_cell.angle_alpha   90.00
_cell.angle_beta   90.00
_cell.angle_gamma   90.00
#
_symmetry.space_group_name_H-M   'P 1'
#
loop_
_entity.id
_entity.type
_entity.pdbx_description
1 polymer ?
#
loop_
_entity_poly.entity_id
_entity_poly.type
_entity_poly.pdbx_seq_one_letter_code
_entity_poly.pdbx_strand_id
1 'polypeptide(L)'
;MTSPALSPLARALARTDLAENWYRWCDARRDWAAEATGVYDEDSLLTASGVVCSQTVQLGRGLNSQECRLAVLASGERQGEPEMLHSMARAIRLSRGEPEPDPPYPRPIIGSRGQLEVVSREIVDVLGQVARCWAS
;
A
#
# COMPACT_ATOMS: atom_id res chain seq x y z
N MET A 1 24.16 -12.92 0.79
CA MET A 1 22.72 -13.08 0.45
C MET A 1 22.41 -12.06 -0.63
N THR A 2 21.99 -12.49 -1.81
CA THR A 2 21.58 -11.61 -2.92
C THR A 2 20.21 -11.03 -2.59
N SER A 3 20.04 -9.71 -2.71
CA SER A 3 18.73 -9.04 -2.58
C SER A 3 17.74 -9.67 -3.56
N PRO A 4 16.50 -10.00 -3.13
CA PRO A 4 15.50 -10.56 -4.03
C PRO A 4 15.16 -9.56 -5.14
N ALA A 5 15.01 -10.04 -6.37
CA ALA A 5 14.59 -9.21 -7.48
C ALA A 5 13.15 -8.74 -7.26
N LEU A 6 12.93 -7.43 -7.23
CA LEU A 6 11.58 -6.84 -7.13
C LEU A 6 10.80 -7.03 -8.45
N SER A 7 9.51 -7.34 -8.33
CA SER A 7 8.57 -7.26 -9.45
C SER A 7 8.49 -5.84 -10.00
N PRO A 8 7.99 -5.61 -11.23
CA PRO A 8 7.77 -4.26 -11.75
C PRO A 8 6.91 -3.40 -10.83
N LEU A 9 5.84 -3.98 -10.26
CA LEU A 9 4.96 -3.28 -9.32
C LEU A 9 5.65 -2.95 -8.01
N ALA A 10 6.38 -3.91 -7.42
CA ALA A 10 7.16 -3.66 -6.22
C ALA A 10 8.27 -2.62 -6.46
N ARG A 11 8.86 -2.56 -7.66
CA ARG A 11 9.83 -1.53 -8.04
C ARG A 11 9.19 -0.15 -8.18
N ALA A 12 7.98 -0.06 -8.73
CA ALA A 12 7.23 1.21 -8.77
C ALA A 12 6.90 1.69 -7.36
N LEU A 13 6.44 0.79 -6.49
CA LEU A 13 6.14 1.08 -5.09
C LEU A 13 7.39 1.41 -4.25
N ALA A 14 8.56 0.87 -4.61
CA ALA A 14 9.83 1.19 -3.94
C ALA A 14 10.21 2.68 -4.04
N ARG A 15 9.60 3.41 -5.00
CA ARG A 15 9.74 4.86 -5.19
C ARG A 15 8.70 5.69 -4.42
N THR A 16 7.87 5.03 -3.63
CA THR A 16 6.86 5.62 -2.75
C THR A 16 7.20 5.30 -1.29
N ASP A 17 6.47 5.90 -0.36
CA ASP A 17 6.63 5.63 1.08
C ASP A 17 5.89 4.36 1.56
N LEU A 18 5.48 3.44 0.65
CA LEU A 18 4.73 2.25 1.04
C LEU A 18 5.47 1.42 2.10
N ALA A 19 6.77 1.18 1.92
CA ALA A 19 7.53 0.27 2.79
C ALA A 19 7.67 0.82 4.21
N GLU A 20 7.71 2.14 4.38
CA GLU A 20 7.76 2.83 5.65
C GLU A 20 6.35 2.91 6.26
N ASN A 21 5.38 3.36 5.46
CA ASN A 21 4.01 3.55 5.90
C ASN A 21 3.34 2.23 6.29
N TRP A 22 3.62 1.11 5.60
CA TRP A 22 3.04 -0.19 5.93
C TRP A 22 3.30 -0.60 7.38
N TYR A 23 4.54 -0.45 7.85
CA TYR A 23 4.91 -0.81 9.22
C TYR A 23 4.35 0.18 10.22
N ARG A 24 4.34 1.47 9.85
CA ARG A 24 3.73 2.54 10.64
C ARG A 24 2.22 2.30 10.84
N TRP A 25 1.50 1.80 9.84
CA TRP A 25 0.08 1.41 9.91
C TRP A 25 -0.21 0.25 10.86
N CYS A 26 0.82 -0.54 11.18
CA CYS A 26 0.71 -1.68 12.07
C CYS A 26 0.97 -1.35 13.55
N ASP A 27 1.35 -0.11 13.88
CA ASP A 27 1.58 0.30 15.26
C ASP A 27 0.24 0.50 16.01
N ALA A 28 -0.10 -0.47 16.85
CA ALA A 28 -1.31 -0.44 17.65
C ALA A 28 -1.30 0.62 18.77
N ARG A 29 -0.14 1.21 19.11
CA ARG A 29 -0.02 2.22 20.17
C ARG A 29 -0.21 3.65 19.69
N ARG A 30 -0.42 3.83 18.39
CA ARG A 30 -0.52 5.15 17.76
C ARG A 30 -1.89 5.79 18.01
N ASP A 31 -1.88 7.10 18.27
CA ASP A 31 -3.12 7.88 18.39
C ASP A 31 -3.69 8.23 17.01
N TRP A 32 -4.45 7.29 16.47
CA TRP A 32 -5.07 7.44 15.16
C TRP A 32 -6.16 8.51 15.11
N ALA A 33 -6.75 8.88 16.25
CA ALA A 33 -7.81 9.88 16.29
C ALA A 33 -7.26 11.29 16.04
N ALA A 34 -6.06 11.58 16.54
CA ALA A 34 -5.38 12.85 16.31
C ALA A 34 -4.94 13.05 14.84
N GLU A 35 -4.73 11.97 14.09
CA GLU A 35 -4.27 12.00 12.69
C GLU A 35 -5.41 11.91 11.65
N ALA A 36 -6.60 11.53 12.11
CA ALA A 36 -7.83 11.56 11.33
C ALA A 36 -8.36 13.00 11.28
N THR A 37 -8.22 13.63 10.13
CA THR A 37 -8.49 15.07 9.92
C THR A 37 -9.57 15.32 8.85
N GLY A 38 -10.26 14.26 8.40
CA GLY A 38 -10.94 14.22 7.12
C GLY A 38 -12.10 15.20 6.94
N VAL A 39 -11.92 16.13 5.99
CA VAL A 39 -12.92 16.43 4.96
C VAL A 39 -12.37 15.84 3.67
N TYR A 40 -13.07 14.89 3.06
CA TYR A 40 -12.67 14.28 1.79
C TYR A 40 -13.26 15.10 0.65
N ASP A 41 -12.41 15.54 -0.28
CA ASP A 41 -12.87 16.10 -1.56
C ASP A 41 -12.96 14.95 -2.59
N GLU A 42 -14.06 14.85 -3.32
CA GLU A 42 -14.46 13.64 -4.04
C GLU A 42 -13.61 13.31 -5.29
N ASP A 43 -12.73 14.21 -5.74
CA ASP A 43 -12.46 14.33 -7.17
C ASP A 43 -10.99 14.18 -7.62
N SER A 44 -10.24 13.19 -7.10
CA SER A 44 -8.82 12.98 -7.49
C SER A 44 -8.47 11.65 -8.16
N LEU A 45 -9.45 10.79 -8.49
CA LEU A 45 -9.17 9.47 -9.09
C LEU A 45 -8.99 9.48 -10.62
N LEU A 46 -9.16 10.63 -11.28
CA LEU A 46 -8.92 10.77 -12.71
C LEU A 46 -7.45 11.13 -12.97
N THR A 47 -6.61 10.13 -13.20
CA THR A 47 -5.28 10.36 -13.78
C THR A 47 -5.40 10.44 -15.30
N ALA A 48 -5.00 11.58 -15.89
CA ALA A 48 -5.01 11.83 -17.33
C ALA A 48 -4.13 10.86 -18.15
N SER A 49 -3.37 9.97 -17.49
CA SER A 49 -2.37 9.09 -18.08
C SER A 49 -2.89 7.76 -18.64
N GLY A 50 -4.20 7.46 -18.54
CA GLY A 50 -4.75 6.16 -18.98
C GLY A 50 -4.23 4.95 -18.17
N VAL A 51 -3.51 5.21 -17.06
CA VAL A 51 -3.07 4.21 -16.10
C VAL A 51 -4.00 4.25 -14.89
N VAL A 52 -4.47 3.08 -14.44
CA VAL A 52 -5.35 2.92 -13.28
C VAL A 52 -4.76 1.88 -12.33
N CYS A 53 -4.76 2.20 -11.04
CA CYS A 53 -4.47 1.22 -9.99
C CYS A 53 -5.78 0.62 -9.48
N SER A 54 -5.90 -0.71 -9.50
CA SER A 54 -7.03 -1.42 -8.91
C SER A 54 -6.59 -2.08 -7.60
N GLN A 55 -7.22 -1.68 -6.50
CA GLN A 55 -7.04 -2.33 -5.21
C GLN A 55 -8.23 -3.21 -4.87
N THR A 56 -7.95 -4.42 -4.39
CA THR A 56 -8.95 -5.29 -3.75
C THR A 56 -8.59 -5.44 -2.28
N VAL A 57 -9.55 -5.15 -1.40
CA VAL A 57 -9.42 -5.34 0.04
C VAL A 57 -10.23 -6.57 0.44
N GLN A 58 -9.55 -7.59 0.96
CA GLN A 58 -10.21 -8.75 1.53
C GLN A 58 -10.33 -8.55 3.05
N LEU A 59 -11.58 -8.54 3.53
CA LEU A 59 -11.89 -8.52 4.96
C LEU A 59 -12.05 -9.99 5.43
N GLY A 60 -11.23 -10.41 6.40
CA GLY A 60 -11.19 -11.79 6.91
C GLY A 60 -12.28 -12.11 7.95
N ARG A 61 -12.58 -13.40 8.15
CA ARG A 61 -13.53 -13.96 9.15
C ARG A 61 -12.95 -13.97 10.58
N GLY A 62 -12.45 -12.84 11.06
CA GLY A 62 -11.86 -12.71 12.40
C GLY A 62 -10.62 -11.83 12.38
N LEU A 63 -10.67 -10.78 13.19
CA LEU A 63 -9.83 -9.56 13.18
C LEU A 63 -9.99 -8.68 11.94
N ASN A 64 -10.10 -7.38 12.18
CA ASN A 64 -10.20 -6.29 11.22
C ASN A 64 -8.87 -6.08 10.44
N SER A 65 -8.27 -7.14 9.92
CA SER A 65 -7.05 -7.05 9.10
C SER A 65 -7.40 -6.66 7.66
N GLN A 66 -6.70 -5.66 7.13
CA GLN A 66 -6.82 -5.30 5.71
C GLN A 66 -5.82 -6.08 4.86
N GLU A 67 -6.34 -7.06 4.11
CA GLU A 67 -5.56 -7.76 3.09
C GLU A 67 -5.74 -7.09 1.74
N CYS A 68 -4.84 -6.16 1.42
CA CYS A 68 -4.87 -5.39 0.19
C CYS A 68 -4.04 -6.06 -0.91
N ARG A 69 -4.67 -6.36 -2.04
CA ARG A 69 -4.02 -6.72 -3.31
C ARG A 69 -4.08 -5.54 -4.27
N LEU A 70 -3.00 -5.31 -5.00
CA LEU A 70 -2.88 -4.25 -5.99
C LEU A 70 -2.58 -4.83 -7.36
N ALA A 71 -3.26 -4.31 -8.39
CA ALA A 71 -2.90 -4.50 -9.79
C ALA A 71 -2.85 -3.15 -10.50
N VAL A 72 -2.01 -3.05 -11.52
CA VAL A 72 -1.96 -1.89 -12.40
C VAL A 72 -2.56 -2.25 -13.74
N LEU A 73 -3.38 -1.34 -14.28
CA LEU A 73 -3.91 -1.39 -15.62
C LEU A 73 -3.31 -0.21 -16.39
N ALA A 74 -2.67 -0.47 -17.51
CA ALA A 74 -2.16 0.57 -18.40
C ALA A 74 -2.88 0.43 -19.75
N SER A 75 -3.51 1.51 -20.22
CA SER A 75 -4.30 1.51 -21.46
C SER A 75 -5.41 0.45 -21.48
N GLY A 76 -5.97 0.12 -20.30
CA GLY A 76 -7.00 -0.91 -20.14
C GLY A 76 -6.47 -2.34 -19.97
N GLU A 77 -5.16 -2.58 -20.11
CA GLU A 77 -4.57 -3.92 -19.96
C GLU A 77 -3.85 -4.11 -18.63
N ARG A 78 -4.05 -5.27 -18.00
CA ARG A 78 -3.44 -5.61 -16.71
C ARG A 78 -1.94 -5.86 -16.87
N GLN A 79 -1.15 -5.18 -16.04
CA GLN A 79 0.30 -5.25 -16.02
C GLN A 79 0.76 -6.23 -14.91
N GLY A 80 0.75 -7.53 -15.23
CA GLY A 80 1.12 -8.60 -14.29
C GLY A 80 -0.01 -9.05 -13.34
N GLU A 81 0.29 -10.01 -12.47
CA GLU A 81 -0.67 -10.53 -11.49
C GLU A 81 -0.88 -9.57 -10.31
N PRO A 82 -2.06 -9.56 -9.67
CA PRO A 82 -2.26 -8.81 -8.44
C PRO A 82 -1.33 -9.27 -7.32
N GLU A 83 -0.66 -8.33 -6.67
CA GLU A 83 0.29 -8.61 -5.59
C GLU A 83 -0.19 -8.05 -4.25
N MET A 84 0.10 -8.76 -3.15
CA MET A 84 -0.25 -8.30 -1.80
C MET A 84 0.64 -7.11 -1.40
N LEU A 85 0.04 -6.03 -0.87
CA LEU A 85 0.80 -4.85 -0.41
C LEU A 85 1.83 -5.20 0.67
N HIS A 86 1.49 -6.05 1.65
CA HIS A 86 2.43 -6.48 2.70
C HIS A 86 3.65 -7.23 2.14
N SER A 87 3.44 -8.08 1.13
CA SER A 87 4.52 -8.84 0.50
C SER A 87 5.46 -7.92 -0.25
N MET A 88 4.90 -6.93 -0.95
CA MET A 88 5.70 -5.91 -1.65
C MET A 88 6.45 -5.01 -0.67
N ALA A 89 5.81 -4.54 0.40
CA ALA A 89 6.47 -3.74 1.44
C ALA A 89 7.66 -4.50 2.06
N ARG A 90 7.49 -5.78 2.40
CA ARG A 90 8.57 -6.65 2.88
C ARG A 90 9.67 -6.81 1.84
N ALA A 91 9.33 -7.11 0.59
CA ALA A 91 10.31 -7.29 -0.49
C ALA A 91 11.12 -6.01 -0.72
N ILE A 92 10.49 -4.84 -0.69
CA ILE A 92 11.16 -3.54 -0.81
C ILE A 92 12.19 -3.36 0.31
N ARG A 93 11.82 -3.58 1.58
CA ARG A 93 12.76 -3.49 2.72
C ARG A 93 13.94 -4.46 2.58
N LEU A 94 13.65 -5.72 2.25
CA LEU A 94 14.70 -6.74 2.02
C LEU A 94 15.62 -6.34 0.87
N SER A 95 15.09 -5.74 -0.21
CA SER A 95 15.89 -5.28 -1.33
C SER A 95 16.88 -4.17 -0.94
N ARG A 96 16.53 -3.35 0.06
CA ARG A 96 17.34 -2.27 0.64
C ARG A 96 18.32 -2.76 1.71
N GLY A 97 18.33 -4.06 2.02
CA GLY A 97 19.18 -4.65 3.07
C GLY A 97 18.72 -4.34 4.49
N GLU A 98 17.48 -3.90 4.67
CA GLU A 98 16.91 -3.64 6.00
C GLU A 98 16.65 -4.96 6.75
N PRO A 99 16.77 -4.96 8.09
CA PRO A 99 16.51 -6.16 8.88
C PRO A 99 15.05 -6.60 8.72
N GLU A 100 14.86 -7.92 8.72
CA GLU A 100 13.52 -8.48 8.80
C GLU A 100 12.91 -8.10 10.17
N PRO A 101 11.73 -7.47 10.18
CA PRO A 101 11.09 -7.04 11.42
C PRO A 101 10.70 -8.26 12.28
N ASP A 102 10.70 -8.08 13.59
CA ASP A 102 10.17 -9.07 14.55
C ASP A 102 8.92 -8.48 15.22
N PRO A 103 7.71 -9.06 15.03
CA PRO A 103 7.43 -10.27 14.23
C PRO A 103 7.53 -10.02 12.70
N PRO A 104 7.81 -11.06 11.89
CA PRO A 104 8.06 -10.95 10.45
C PRO A 104 6.87 -10.51 9.61
N TYR A 105 5.69 -10.38 10.22
CA TYR A 105 4.45 -10.16 9.53
C TYR A 105 3.59 -9.07 10.19
N PRO A 106 3.82 -7.79 9.82
CA PRO A 106 2.96 -6.71 10.27
C PRO A 106 1.64 -6.70 9.45
N ARG A 107 0.51 -6.97 10.11
CA ARG A 107 -0.83 -6.69 9.55
C ARG A 107 -1.35 -5.39 10.15
N PRO A 108 -1.80 -4.42 9.34
CA PRO A 108 -2.64 -3.35 9.84
C PRO A 108 -3.92 -3.99 10.37
N ILE A 109 -4.04 -4.06 11.71
CA ILE A 109 -5.28 -4.45 12.38
C ILE A 109 -6.02 -3.15 12.65
N ILE A 110 -7.10 -2.94 11.92
CA ILE A 110 -7.90 -1.72 12.02
C ILE A 110 -8.73 -1.76 13.30
N GLY A 111 -8.26 -1.07 14.33
CA GLY A 111 -8.89 -1.00 15.65
C GLY A 111 -9.86 0.17 15.82
N SER A 112 -9.82 1.17 14.94
CA SER A 112 -10.67 2.37 15.05
C SER A 112 -11.02 2.98 13.70
N ARG A 113 -12.05 3.84 13.67
CA ARG A 113 -12.42 4.63 12.49
C ARG A 113 -11.30 5.59 12.06
N GLY A 114 -10.62 6.22 13.02
CA GLY A 114 -9.50 7.11 12.72
C GLY A 114 -8.33 6.38 12.05
N GLN A 115 -8.05 5.15 12.50
CA GLN A 115 -7.03 4.31 11.86
C GLN A 115 -7.45 3.94 10.43
N LEU A 116 -8.71 3.55 10.23
CA LEU A 116 -9.23 3.24 8.90
C LEU A 116 -9.10 4.45 7.95
N GLU A 117 -9.43 5.64 8.43
CA GLU A 117 -9.33 6.89 7.68
C GLU A 117 -7.89 7.15 7.22
N VAL A 118 -6.95 7.16 8.17
CA VAL A 118 -5.54 7.44 7.89
C VAL A 118 -4.95 6.41 6.92
N VAL A 119 -5.17 5.11 7.18
CA VAL A 119 -4.66 4.04 6.33
C VAL A 119 -5.25 4.10 4.92
N SER A 120 -6.57 4.34 4.79
CA SER A 120 -7.22 4.38 3.47
C SER A 120 -6.73 5.56 2.63
N ARG A 121 -6.63 6.76 3.23
CA ARG A 121 -6.11 7.96 2.56
C ARG A 121 -4.70 7.73 2.02
N GLU A 122 -3.80 7.25 2.87
CA GLU A 122 -2.40 7.11 2.49
C GLU A 122 -2.16 5.96 1.50
N ILE A 123 -2.98 4.90 1.59
CA ILE A 123 -3.04 3.89 0.53
C ILE A 123 -3.40 4.56 -0.80
N VAL A 124 -4.47 5.36 -0.85
CA VAL A 124 -4.90 6.05 -2.08
C VAL A 124 -3.79 6.96 -2.61
N ASP A 125 -3.09 7.70 -1.74
CA ASP A 125 -1.95 8.53 -2.12
C ASP A 125 -0.83 7.72 -2.79
N VAL A 126 -0.47 6.58 -2.20
CA VAL A 126 0.51 5.64 -2.78
C VAL A 126 0.04 5.13 -4.14
N LEU A 127 -1.23 4.74 -4.28
CA LEU A 127 -1.78 4.29 -5.56
C LEU A 127 -1.74 5.40 -6.63
N GLY A 128 -2.05 6.64 -6.24
CA GLY A 128 -1.95 7.80 -7.13
C GLY A 128 -0.52 8.06 -7.59
N GLN A 129 0.47 7.91 -6.69
CA GLN A 129 1.89 8.02 -7.05
C GLN A 129 2.30 6.92 -8.04
N VAL A 130 1.88 5.67 -7.81
CA VAL A 130 2.15 4.56 -8.74
C VAL A 130 1.56 4.86 -10.11
N ALA A 131 0.29 5.27 -10.18
CA ALA A 131 -0.39 5.55 -11.45
C ALA A 131 0.30 6.68 -12.24
N ARG A 132 0.78 7.73 -11.56
CA ARG A 132 1.53 8.83 -12.19
C ARG A 132 2.90 8.39 -12.72
N CYS A 133 3.60 7.54 -11.98
CA CYS A 133 4.97 7.12 -12.29
C CYS A 133 5.05 5.81 -13.08
N TRP A 134 3.94 5.22 -13.48
CA TRP A 134 3.95 3.93 -14.20
C TRP A 134 4.37 4.08 -15.67
N ALA A 135 3.97 5.18 -16.30
CA ALA A 135 4.23 5.47 -17.71
C ALA A 135 5.48 6.34 -17.96
N SER A 136 6.15 6.80 -16.90
CA SER A 136 7.39 7.58 -16.92
C SER A 136 8.62 6.70 -16.82
#